data_AF-A0A7C5KCM8-F1
#
_entry.id   AF-A0A7C5KCM8-F1
#
_cell.length_a   1.000
_cell.length_b   1.000
_cell.length_c   1.000
_cell.angle_alpha   90.00
_cell.angle_beta   90.00
_cell.angle_gamma   90.00
#
_symmetry.space_group_name_H-M   'P 1'
#
loop_
_entity.id
_entity.type
_entity.pdbx_description
1 polymer ?
#
loop_
_entity_poly.entity_id
_entity_poly.type
_entity_poly.pdbx_seq_one_letter_code
_entity_poly.pdbx_strand_id
1 'polypeptide(L)'
;MKRELKIFFSLLGIFLAAYLLPLNHPQVKKAILEAFRLLQWYARNHTLACVVPALFIAGGIITFLSQDSVLRYLGPKANKLTAYSVASVSGAVLAVCSCSVLPMFVGIYKLGAGLGPASAFLYSGPAINILAIFLTARVLGFSIGLARAVGAVAFAFLVGLLMAFLFRKEETEKAEAALQAPPPPPARRPLWKTLLFFACMILFLVFSDWYNPGNVVVRTRKGEEFRAVVLQEMVGQYRFQLEQDWMGKKKGEQVT
;
A
#
# COMPACT_ATOMS: atom_id res chain seq x y z
N MET A 1 41.99 -8.43 -3.13
CA MET A 1 42.18 -7.02 -3.58
C MET A 1 40.89 -6.23 -3.79
N LYS A 2 39.92 -6.66 -4.63
CA LYS A 2 38.69 -5.88 -4.89
C LYS A 2 37.79 -5.63 -3.67
N ARG A 3 37.74 -6.57 -2.71
CA ARG A 3 36.96 -6.45 -1.46
C ARG A 3 37.55 -5.40 -0.51
N GLU A 4 38.86 -5.46 -0.28
CA GLU A 4 39.60 -4.48 0.54
C GLU A 4 39.47 -3.05 0.00
N LEU A 5 39.59 -2.90 -1.33
CA LEU A 5 39.45 -1.58 -1.97
C LEU A 5 38.03 -1.01 -1.80
N LYS A 6 36.99 -1.85 -1.86
CA LYS A 6 35.59 -1.45 -1.63
C LYS A 6 35.36 -1.02 -0.17
N ILE A 7 35.98 -1.72 0.78
CA ILE A 7 35.92 -1.37 2.21
C ILE A 7 36.61 -0.02 2.44
N PHE A 8 37.80 0.19 1.86
CA PHE A 8 38.53 1.45 1.96
C PHE A 8 37.72 2.63 1.40
N PHE A 9 37.19 2.52 0.18
CA PHE A 9 36.37 3.58 -0.41
C PHE A 9 35.07 3.83 0.37
N SER A 10 34.45 2.78 0.94
CA SER A 10 33.27 2.93 1.79
C SER A 10 33.60 3.71 3.08
N LEU A 11 34.72 3.39 3.74
CA LEU A 11 35.17 4.09 4.95
C LEU A 11 35.56 5.53 4.65
N LEU A 12 36.30 5.77 3.57
CA LEU A 12 36.68 7.11 3.12
C LEU A 12 35.44 7.96 2.79
N GLY A 13 34.43 7.37 2.15
CA GLY A 13 33.15 8.03 1.87
C GLY A 13 32.38 8.41 3.13
N ILE A 14 32.28 7.50 4.11
CA ILE A 14 31.64 7.78 5.40
C ILE A 14 32.39 8.88 6.15
N PHE A 15 33.73 8.82 6.14
CA PHE A 15 34.58 9.83 6.78
C PHE A 15 34.42 11.21 6.14
N LEU A 16 34.48 11.29 4.81
CA LEU A 16 34.26 12.54 4.07
C LEU A 16 32.86 13.09 4.30
N ALA A 17 31.83 12.23 4.31
CA ALA A 17 30.47 12.64 4.61
C ALA A 17 30.36 13.22 6.02
N ALA A 18 30.95 12.57 7.03
CA ALA A 18 30.97 13.08 8.40
C ALA A 18 31.79 14.38 8.55
N TYR A 19 32.89 14.51 7.81
CA TYR A 19 33.77 15.69 7.83
C TYR A 19 33.15 16.91 7.14
N LEU A 20 32.48 16.69 6.01
CA LEU A 20 31.86 17.75 5.21
C LEU A 20 30.47 18.17 5.73
N LEU A 21 29.82 17.35 6.55
CA LEU A 21 28.49 17.66 7.08
C LEU A 21 28.59 18.87 8.03
N PRO A 22 28.02 20.04 7.69
CA PRO A 22 28.15 21.23 8.51
C PRO A 22 27.15 21.18 9.67
N LEU A 23 27.38 20.25 10.60
CA LEU A 23 26.54 20.01 11.77
C LEU A 23 26.49 21.20 12.72
N ASN A 24 27.43 22.14 12.62
CA ASN A 24 27.40 23.39 13.39
C ASN A 24 26.49 24.46 12.78
N HIS A 25 26.06 24.31 11.52
CA HIS A 25 25.16 25.28 10.91
C HIS A 25 23.76 25.17 11.53
N PRO A 26 23.17 26.27 12.03
CA PRO A 26 21.90 26.24 12.76
C PRO A 26 20.73 25.69 11.92
N GLN A 27 20.78 25.85 10.59
CA GLN A 27 19.76 25.30 9.69
C GLN A 27 19.86 23.77 9.58
N VAL A 28 21.07 23.21 9.59
CA VAL A 28 21.29 21.74 9.52
C VAL A 28 20.83 21.07 10.81
N LYS A 29 21.15 21.65 11.98
CA LYS A 29 20.65 21.14 13.28
C LYS A 29 19.12 21.15 13.33
N LYS A 30 18.49 22.24 12.87
CA LYS A 30 17.02 22.33 12.81
C LYS A 30 16.43 21.30 11.86
N ALA A 31 16.97 21.16 10.64
CA ALA A 31 16.48 20.19 9.65
C ALA A 31 16.57 18.75 10.16
N ILE A 32 17.67 18.37 10.82
CA ILE A 32 17.83 17.03 11.42
C ILE A 32 16.77 16.81 12.49
N LEU A 33 16.60 17.77 13.42
CA LEU A 33 15.62 17.64 14.50
C LEU A 33 14.18 17.56 13.99
N GLU A 34 13.83 18.37 12.99
CA GLU A 34 12.51 18.31 12.34
C GLU A 34 12.30 16.99 11.59
N ALA A 35 13.32 16.45 10.93
CA ALA A 35 13.24 15.14 10.29
C ALA A 35 12.94 14.02 11.31
N PHE A 36 13.60 14.03 12.47
CA PHE A 36 13.32 13.07 13.54
C PHE A 36 11.92 13.25 14.15
N ARG A 37 11.47 14.50 14.34
CA ARG A 37 10.10 14.79 14.79
C ARG A 37 9.05 14.31 13.80
N LEU A 38 9.26 14.57 12.51
CA LEU A 38 8.39 14.11 11.44
C LEU A 38 8.33 12.58 11.40
N LEU A 39 9.49 11.92 11.54
CA LEU A 39 9.56 10.46 11.59
C LEU A 39 8.79 9.89 12.80
N GLN A 40 8.96 10.50 13.98
CA GLN A 40 8.24 10.10 15.18
C GLN A 40 6.73 10.31 15.05
N TRP A 41 6.31 11.45 14.50
CA TRP A 41 4.90 11.74 14.22
C TRP A 41 4.33 10.72 13.21
N TYR A 42 5.03 10.47 12.11
CA TYR A 42 4.61 9.51 11.10
C TYR A 42 4.50 8.09 11.68
N ALA A 43 5.49 7.66 12.46
CA ALA A 43 5.47 6.35 13.12
C ALA A 43 4.28 6.22 14.08
N ARG A 44 4.02 7.25 14.89
CA ARG A 44 2.96 7.24 15.91
C ARG A 44 1.57 7.35 15.32
N ASN A 45 1.36 8.30 14.41
CA ASN A 45 0.04 8.67 13.93
C ASN A 45 -0.36 7.92 12.66
N HIS A 46 0.60 7.55 11.79
CA HIS A 46 0.30 6.91 10.51
C HIS A 46 0.70 5.43 10.49
N THR A 47 1.95 5.11 10.82
CA THR A 47 2.45 3.72 10.74
C THR A 47 1.72 2.81 11.73
N LEU A 48 1.64 3.17 13.01
CA LEU A 48 0.97 2.30 13.99
C LEU A 48 -0.53 2.16 13.72
N ALA A 49 -1.21 3.27 13.39
CA ALA A 49 -2.65 3.28 13.18
C ALA A 49 -3.07 2.55 11.89
N CYS A 50 -2.25 2.60 10.82
CA CYS A 50 -2.58 1.98 9.55
C CYS A 50 -1.93 0.60 9.36
N VAL A 51 -0.62 0.47 9.64
CA VAL A 51 0.17 -0.73 9.30
C VAL A 51 -0.14 -1.89 10.25
N VAL A 52 -0.35 -1.64 11.55
CA VAL A 52 -0.64 -2.72 12.51
C VAL A 52 -1.98 -3.40 12.17
N PRO A 53 -3.09 -2.68 11.98
CA PRO A 53 -4.33 -3.31 11.53
C PRO A 53 -4.19 -3.94 10.15
N ALA A 54 -3.54 -3.26 9.20
CA ALA A 54 -3.38 -3.80 7.84
C ALA A 54 -2.58 -5.12 7.81
N LEU A 55 -1.53 -5.26 8.64
CA LEU A 55 -0.77 -6.51 8.77
C LEU A 55 -1.57 -7.60 9.46
N PHE A 56 -2.36 -7.26 10.49
CA PHE A 56 -3.24 -8.20 11.17
C PHE A 56 -4.33 -8.73 10.21
N ILE A 57 -4.90 -7.83 9.42
CA ILE A 57 -5.85 -8.12 8.34
C ILE A 57 -5.21 -9.01 7.29
N ALA A 58 -4.04 -8.64 6.76
CA ALA A 58 -3.34 -9.43 5.76
C ALA A 58 -3.00 -10.84 6.28
N GLY A 59 -2.55 -10.96 7.54
CA GLY A 59 -2.33 -12.24 8.20
C GLY A 59 -3.62 -13.06 8.31
N GLY A 60 -4.73 -12.42 8.70
CA GLY A 60 -6.06 -13.01 8.67
C GLY A 60 -6.40 -13.54 7.27
N ILE A 61 -6.39 -12.68 6.25
CA ILE A 61 -6.69 -13.04 4.87
C ILE A 61 -5.84 -14.23 4.42
N ILE A 62 -4.53 -14.24 4.68
CA ILE A 62 -3.65 -15.37 4.31
C ILE A 62 -4.07 -16.67 5.01
N THR A 63 -4.52 -16.62 6.27
CA THR A 63 -5.04 -17.82 6.97
C THR A 63 -6.45 -18.23 6.53
N PHE A 64 -7.23 -17.32 5.97
CA PHE A 64 -8.60 -17.57 5.49
C PHE A 64 -8.68 -17.86 3.99
N LEU A 65 -7.65 -17.49 3.22
CA LEU A 65 -7.52 -17.79 1.81
C LEU A 65 -7.14 -19.26 1.69
N SER A 66 -8.09 -20.09 1.24
CA SER A 66 -7.82 -21.51 1.08
C SER A 66 -6.71 -21.72 0.04
N GLN A 67 -5.69 -22.49 0.41
CA GLN A 67 -4.60 -22.87 -0.49
C GLN A 67 -5.15 -23.48 -1.79
N ASP A 68 -6.25 -24.23 -1.72
CA ASP A 68 -7.01 -24.73 -2.88
C ASP A 68 -7.49 -23.62 -3.83
N SER A 69 -8.06 -22.52 -3.32
CA SER A 69 -8.53 -21.42 -4.18
C SER A 69 -7.36 -20.73 -4.86
N VAL A 70 -6.26 -20.52 -4.13
CA VAL A 70 -5.05 -19.92 -4.68
C VAL A 70 -4.44 -20.81 -5.74
N LEU A 71 -4.32 -22.11 -5.50
CA LEU A 71 -3.78 -23.05 -6.49
C LEU A 71 -4.71 -23.24 -7.69
N ARG A 72 -6.03 -23.17 -7.50
CA ARG A 72 -7.02 -23.32 -8.58
C ARG A 72 -7.03 -22.12 -9.53
N TYR A 73 -6.88 -20.90 -9.01
CA TYR A 73 -6.94 -19.68 -9.83
C TYR A 73 -5.58 -19.07 -10.17
N LEU A 74 -4.59 -19.14 -9.27
CA LEU A 74 -3.25 -18.55 -9.41
C LEU A 74 -2.11 -19.59 -9.42
N GLY A 75 -2.42 -20.88 -9.27
CA GLY A 75 -1.43 -21.94 -9.23
C GLY A 75 -0.83 -22.30 -10.59
N PRO A 76 0.25 -23.08 -10.60
CA PRO A 76 1.00 -23.43 -11.82
C PRO A 76 0.19 -24.27 -12.82
N LYS A 77 -0.86 -24.97 -12.38
CA LYS A 77 -1.79 -25.72 -13.24
C LYS A 77 -2.94 -24.87 -13.79
N ALA A 78 -3.12 -23.64 -13.31
CA ALA A 78 -4.19 -22.76 -13.77
C ALA A 78 -3.88 -22.17 -15.15
N ASN A 79 -4.91 -21.89 -15.95
CA ASN A 79 -4.72 -21.21 -17.23
C ASN A 79 -4.05 -19.85 -17.00
N LYS A 80 -2.94 -19.59 -17.70
CA LYS A 80 -2.15 -18.36 -17.54
C LYS A 80 -3.02 -17.10 -17.74
N LEU A 81 -3.94 -17.12 -18.70
CA LEU A 81 -4.87 -16.00 -18.91
C LEU A 81 -5.82 -15.76 -17.72
N THR A 82 -6.33 -16.82 -17.09
CA THR A 82 -7.23 -16.68 -15.93
C THR A 82 -6.46 -16.26 -14.68
N ALA A 83 -5.25 -16.78 -14.47
CA ALA A 83 -4.43 -16.41 -13.32
C ALA A 83 -4.05 -14.93 -13.33
N TYR A 84 -3.70 -14.39 -14.49
CA TYR A 84 -3.26 -13.01 -14.61
C TYR A 84 -4.42 -12.02 -14.58
N SER A 85 -5.56 -12.37 -15.17
CA SER A 85 -6.78 -11.55 -15.09
C SER A 85 -7.32 -11.52 -13.67
N VAL A 86 -7.42 -12.66 -12.98
CA VAL A 86 -7.84 -12.72 -11.58
C VAL A 86 -6.84 -11.98 -10.68
N ALA A 87 -5.53 -12.15 -10.88
CA ALA A 87 -4.52 -11.42 -10.11
C ALA A 87 -4.61 -9.90 -10.32
N SER A 88 -4.79 -9.44 -11.56
CA SER A 88 -4.87 -8.00 -11.87
C SER A 88 -6.17 -7.37 -11.37
N VAL A 89 -7.29 -8.08 -11.41
CA VAL A 89 -8.61 -7.54 -11.00
C VAL A 89 -8.81 -7.65 -9.49
N SER A 90 -8.28 -8.69 -8.84
CA SER A 90 -8.42 -8.88 -7.38
C SER A 90 -7.75 -7.76 -6.58
N GLY A 91 -6.66 -7.16 -7.08
CA GLY A 91 -6.05 -5.98 -6.47
C GLY A 91 -6.97 -4.75 -6.42
N ALA A 92 -7.85 -4.61 -7.42
CA ALA A 92 -8.84 -3.53 -7.47
C ALA A 92 -9.93 -3.68 -6.40
N VAL A 93 -10.36 -4.92 -6.13
CA VAL A 93 -11.42 -5.23 -5.18
C VAL A 93 -10.92 -5.17 -3.74
N LEU A 94 -9.68 -5.60 -3.50
CA LEU A 94 -9.12 -5.70 -2.14
C LEU A 94 -8.59 -4.37 -1.58
N ALA A 95 -8.59 -3.28 -2.38
CA ALA A 95 -8.21 -1.92 -1.97
C ALA A 95 -6.96 -1.88 -1.06
N VAL A 96 -5.91 -2.58 -1.50
CA VAL A 96 -4.74 -2.87 -0.67
C VAL A 96 -3.73 -1.73 -0.78
N CYS A 97 -3.26 -1.20 0.35
CA CYS A 97 -2.20 -0.21 0.35
C CYS A 97 -0.82 -0.84 0.12
N SER A 98 0.19 -0.02 -0.20
CA SER A 98 1.57 -0.49 -0.42
C SER A 98 2.14 -1.25 0.78
N CYS A 99 1.66 -0.97 1.99
CA CYS A 99 2.10 -1.63 3.23
C CYS A 99 1.55 -3.05 3.41
N SER A 100 0.38 -3.38 2.85
CA SER A 100 -0.25 -4.70 3.00
C SER A 100 -0.14 -5.59 1.76
N VAL A 101 0.22 -5.03 0.61
CA VAL A 101 0.34 -5.81 -0.63
C VAL A 101 1.59 -6.71 -0.65
N LEU A 102 2.70 -6.26 -0.06
CA LEU A 102 3.94 -7.03 0.11
C LEU A 102 3.76 -8.32 0.93
N PRO A 103 3.21 -8.28 2.16
CA PRO A 103 2.99 -9.50 2.93
C PRO A 103 1.96 -10.43 2.29
N MET A 104 0.91 -9.90 1.63
CA MET A 104 -0.02 -10.72 0.86
C MET A 104 0.65 -11.39 -0.35
N PHE A 105 1.49 -10.66 -1.09
CA PHE A 105 2.30 -11.23 -2.17
C PHE A 105 3.13 -12.41 -1.68
N VAL A 106 3.88 -12.24 -0.57
CA VAL A 106 4.69 -13.31 0.01
C VAL A 106 3.82 -14.49 0.46
N GLY A 107 2.65 -14.23 1.05
CA GLY A 107 1.71 -15.28 1.46
C GLY A 107 1.19 -16.09 0.29
N ILE A 108 0.66 -15.43 -0.74
CA ILE A 108 0.12 -16.06 -1.96
C ILE A 108 1.22 -16.82 -2.72
N TYR A 109 2.42 -16.25 -2.80
CA TYR A 109 3.58 -16.90 -3.41
C TYR A 109 4.03 -18.15 -2.64
N LYS A 110 4.04 -18.10 -1.30
CA LYS A 110 4.35 -19.26 -0.44
C LYS A 110 3.30 -20.37 -0.51
N LEU A 111 2.05 -20.02 -0.78
CA LEU A 111 0.96 -20.99 -0.99
C LEU A 111 1.07 -21.75 -2.34
N GLY A 112 2.01 -21.36 -3.20
CA GLY A 112 2.29 -22.03 -4.47
C GLY A 112 1.73 -21.33 -5.70
N ALA A 113 1.35 -20.05 -5.61
CA ALA A 113 1.05 -19.25 -6.80
C ALA A 113 2.32 -19.02 -7.64
N GLY A 114 2.15 -18.90 -8.96
CA GLY A 114 3.25 -18.50 -9.85
C GLY A 114 3.80 -17.12 -9.49
N LEU A 115 5.10 -16.90 -9.73
CA LEU A 115 5.75 -15.60 -9.53
C LEU A 115 5.09 -14.54 -10.41
N GLY A 116 4.75 -14.87 -11.66
CA GLY A 116 4.08 -13.93 -12.57
C GLY A 116 2.73 -13.40 -12.06
N PRO A 117 1.74 -14.28 -11.79
CA PRO A 117 0.46 -13.88 -11.20
C PRO A 117 0.63 -13.16 -9.85
N ALA A 118 1.55 -13.61 -8.99
CA ALA A 118 1.80 -12.95 -7.72
C ALA A 118 2.36 -11.52 -7.91
N SER A 119 3.29 -11.32 -8.83
CA SER A 119 3.83 -9.98 -9.15
C SER A 119 2.80 -9.06 -9.81
N ALA A 120 1.90 -9.60 -10.65
CA ALA A 120 0.77 -8.85 -11.18
C ALA A 120 -0.16 -8.37 -10.06
N PHE A 121 -0.47 -9.25 -9.10
CA PHE A 121 -1.24 -8.88 -7.91
C PHE A 121 -0.53 -7.79 -7.10
N LEU A 122 0.78 -7.95 -6.85
CA LEU A 122 1.61 -7.00 -6.11
C LEU A 122 1.55 -5.58 -6.70
N TYR A 123 1.62 -5.48 -8.03
CA TYR A 123 1.52 -4.19 -8.73
C TYR A 123 0.09 -3.64 -8.72
N SER A 124 -0.90 -4.50 -8.96
CA SER A 124 -2.31 -4.11 -9.09
C SER A 124 -2.91 -3.49 -7.82
N GLY A 125 -2.51 -3.98 -6.64
CA GLY A 125 -3.07 -3.56 -5.34
C GLY A 125 -3.08 -2.04 -5.13
N PRO A 126 -1.91 -1.37 -5.12
CA PRO A 126 -1.85 0.08 -4.97
C PRO A 126 -2.26 0.84 -6.25
N ALA A 127 -2.13 0.23 -7.43
CA ALA A 127 -2.34 0.93 -8.70
C ALA A 127 -3.84 1.07 -9.08
N ILE A 128 -4.68 0.09 -8.75
CA ILE A 128 -6.10 0.02 -9.16
C ILE A 128 -7.05 0.27 -7.97
N ASN A 129 -6.58 0.99 -6.95
CA ASN A 129 -7.42 1.32 -5.79
C ASN A 129 -8.67 2.10 -6.24
N ILE A 130 -9.86 1.55 -5.95
CA ILE A 130 -11.15 2.14 -6.36
C ILE A 130 -11.33 3.56 -5.82
N LEU A 131 -10.86 3.83 -4.60
CA LEU A 131 -10.93 5.16 -3.98
C LEU A 131 -10.02 6.16 -4.72
N ALA A 132 -8.82 5.72 -5.10
CA ALA A 132 -7.89 6.55 -5.85
C ALA A 132 -8.41 6.84 -7.27
N ILE A 133 -9.03 5.85 -7.93
CA ILE A 133 -9.66 6.03 -9.25
C ILE A 133 -10.84 6.99 -9.15
N PHE A 134 -11.71 6.83 -8.15
CA PHE A 134 -12.87 7.70 -7.97
C PHE A 134 -12.46 9.14 -7.66
N LEU A 135 -11.48 9.32 -6.77
CA LEU A 135 -10.94 10.65 -6.46
C LEU A 135 -10.31 11.29 -7.70
N THR A 136 -9.52 10.52 -8.47
CA THR A 136 -8.92 11.02 -9.72
C THR A 136 -10.02 11.40 -10.73
N ALA A 137 -11.06 10.58 -10.88
CA ALA A 137 -12.17 10.85 -11.79
C ALA A 137 -12.96 12.12 -11.38
N ARG A 138 -13.12 12.36 -10.08
CA ARG A 138 -13.77 13.57 -9.53
C ARG A 138 -12.94 14.83 -9.72
N VAL A 139 -11.62 14.76 -9.56
CA VAL A 139 -10.74 15.94 -9.56
C VAL A 139 -10.22 16.27 -10.96
N LEU A 140 -9.76 15.26 -11.71
CA LEU A 140 -9.15 15.43 -13.04
C LEU A 140 -10.12 15.12 -14.21
N GLY A 141 -11.31 14.58 -13.90
CA GLY A 141 -12.31 14.20 -14.90
C GLY A 141 -12.35 12.70 -15.20
N PHE A 142 -13.52 12.23 -15.65
CA PHE A 142 -13.81 10.81 -15.81
C PHE A 142 -12.90 10.10 -16.82
N SER A 143 -12.52 10.78 -17.90
CA SER A 143 -11.62 10.24 -18.94
C SER A 143 -10.25 9.85 -18.38
N ILE A 144 -9.66 10.69 -17.52
CA ILE A 144 -8.36 10.43 -16.87
C ILE A 144 -8.50 9.30 -15.85
N GLY A 145 -9.58 9.27 -15.07
CA GLY A 145 -9.87 8.20 -14.12
C GLY A 145 -9.97 6.83 -14.79
N LEU A 146 -10.70 6.75 -15.92
CA LEU A 146 -10.83 5.52 -16.69
C LEU A 146 -9.51 5.11 -17.36
N ALA A 147 -8.78 6.08 -17.95
CA ALA A 147 -7.46 5.83 -18.53
C ALA A 147 -6.47 5.28 -17.48
N ARG A 148 -6.50 5.81 -16.26
CA ARG A 148 -5.71 5.30 -15.13
C ARG A 148 -6.08 3.86 -14.78
N ALA A 149 -7.37 3.54 -14.69
CA ALA A 149 -7.83 2.20 -14.35
C ALA A 149 -7.39 1.17 -15.40
N VAL A 150 -7.65 1.44 -16.69
CA VAL A 150 -7.28 0.56 -17.80
C VAL A 150 -5.76 0.44 -17.91
N GLY A 151 -5.05 1.57 -17.80
CA GLY A 151 -3.58 1.60 -17.85
C GLY A 151 -2.96 0.80 -16.71
N ALA A 152 -3.48 0.90 -15.49
CA ALA A 152 -2.99 0.15 -14.34
C ALA A 152 -3.22 -1.37 -14.49
N VAL A 153 -4.38 -1.80 -15.00
CA VAL A 153 -4.65 -3.21 -15.30
C VAL A 153 -3.70 -3.73 -16.38
N ALA A 154 -3.54 -2.98 -17.48
CA ALA A 154 -2.66 -3.36 -18.57
C ALA A 154 -1.20 -3.46 -18.11
N PHE A 155 -0.71 -2.49 -17.34
CA PHE A 155 0.64 -2.53 -16.77
C PHE A 155 0.81 -3.67 -15.78
N ALA A 156 -0.17 -3.95 -14.91
CA ALA A 156 -0.11 -5.09 -13.99
C ALA A 156 0.08 -6.42 -14.76
N PHE A 157 -0.70 -6.58 -15.85
CA PHE A 157 -0.62 -7.75 -16.71
C PHE A 157 0.75 -7.87 -17.40
N LEU A 158 1.25 -6.76 -17.96
CA LEU A 158 2.56 -6.71 -18.64
C LEU A 158 3.71 -7.01 -17.67
N VAL A 159 3.71 -6.39 -16.48
CA VAL A 159 4.75 -6.59 -15.46
C VAL A 159 4.74 -8.03 -14.96
N GLY A 160 3.56 -8.61 -14.71
CA GLY A 160 3.45 -10.02 -14.35
C GLY A 160 4.03 -10.93 -15.44
N LEU A 161 3.75 -10.63 -16.72
CA LEU A 161 4.15 -11.50 -17.84
C LEU A 161 5.66 -11.40 -18.07
N LEU A 162 6.20 -10.19 -17.93
CA LEU A 162 7.63 -9.93 -17.97
C LEU A 162 8.36 -10.68 -16.84
N MET A 163 7.82 -10.66 -15.62
CA MET A 163 8.38 -11.39 -14.48
C MET A 163 8.35 -12.91 -14.70
N ALA A 164 7.26 -13.47 -15.21
CA ALA A 164 7.22 -14.90 -15.56
C ALA A 164 8.19 -15.25 -16.70
N PHE A 165 8.40 -14.35 -17.66
CA PHE A 165 9.35 -14.56 -18.74
C PHE A 165 10.81 -14.54 -18.24
N LEU A 166 11.16 -13.56 -17.40
CA LEU A 166 12.50 -13.41 -16.82
C LEU A 166 12.87 -14.57 -15.89
N PHE A 167 11.91 -15.02 -15.05
CA PHE A 167 12.12 -16.05 -14.03
C PHE A 167 11.57 -17.42 -14.43
N ARG A 168 11.44 -17.68 -15.74
CA ARG A 168 10.81 -18.90 -16.29
C ARG A 168 11.41 -20.20 -15.74
N LYS A 169 12.72 -20.22 -15.46
CA LYS A 169 13.43 -21.40 -14.93
C LYS A 169 13.03 -21.73 -13.48
N GLU A 170 12.96 -20.72 -12.61
CA GLU A 170 12.48 -20.89 -11.23
C GLU A 170 10.99 -21.23 -11.19
N GLU A 171 10.17 -20.68 -12.10
CA GLU A 171 8.76 -21.04 -12.21
C GLU A 171 8.56 -22.48 -12.64
N THR A 172 9.36 -23.01 -13.58
CA THR A 172 9.26 -24.41 -14.01
C THR A 172 9.63 -25.39 -12.89
N GLU A 173 10.71 -25.12 -12.15
CA GLU A 173 11.13 -25.95 -11.02
C GLU A 173 10.07 -25.96 -9.90
N LYS A 174 9.47 -24.80 -9.60
CA LYS A 174 8.38 -24.71 -8.61
C LYS A 174 7.08 -25.34 -9.10
N ALA A 175 6.76 -25.23 -10.38
CA ALA A 175 5.59 -25.89 -10.96
C ALA A 175 5.74 -27.42 -10.88
N GLU A 176 6.94 -27.95 -11.15
CA GLU A 176 7.26 -29.36 -11.00
C GLU A 176 7.23 -29.82 -9.53
N ALA A 177 7.81 -29.03 -8.61
CA ALA A 177 7.71 -29.30 -7.18
C ALA A 177 6.25 -29.29 -6.67
N ALA A 178 5.42 -28.38 -7.18
CA ALA A 178 3.99 -28.32 -6.84
C ALA A 178 3.16 -29.44 -7.48
N LEU A 179 3.63 -30.01 -8.60
CA LEU A 179 3.04 -31.20 -9.24
C LEU A 179 3.32 -32.48 -8.45
N GLN A 180 4.47 -32.55 -7.76
CA GLN A 180 4.91 -33.69 -6.95
C GLN A 180 4.39 -33.65 -5.50
N ALA A 181 3.98 -32.48 -5.01
CA ALA A 181 3.39 -32.34 -3.69
C ALA A 181 1.99 -32.98 -3.62
N PRO A 182 1.63 -33.67 -2.51
CA PRO A 182 0.29 -34.20 -2.31
C PRO A 182 -0.74 -33.05 -2.34
N PRO A 183 -1.95 -33.27 -2.89
CA PRO A 183 -2.97 -32.23 -2.96
C PRO A 183 -3.28 -31.70 -1.55
N PRO A 184 -3.41 -30.38 -1.39
CA PRO A 184 -3.71 -29.81 -0.09
C PRO A 184 -5.04 -30.37 0.45
N PRO A 185 -5.15 -30.59 1.76
CA PRO A 185 -6.39 -31.07 2.36
C PRO A 185 -7.50 -30.03 2.14
N PRO A 186 -8.74 -30.47 1.80
CA PRO A 186 -9.82 -29.56 1.49
C PRO A 186 -10.12 -28.64 2.69
N ALA A 187 -10.42 -27.38 2.39
CA ALA A 187 -10.72 -26.37 3.40
C ALA A 187 -11.90 -26.81 4.30
N ARG A 188 -11.60 -27.28 5.51
CA ARG A 188 -12.58 -27.76 6.50
C ARG A 188 -13.47 -26.68 7.12
N ARG A 189 -13.36 -25.41 6.69
CA ARG A 189 -14.02 -24.28 7.37
C ARG A 189 -15.33 -23.90 6.68
N PRO A 190 -16.45 -23.76 7.43
CA PRO A 190 -17.72 -23.33 6.86
C PRO A 190 -17.65 -21.88 6.37
N LEU A 191 -18.21 -21.62 5.18
CA LEU A 191 -18.16 -20.32 4.48
C LEU A 191 -18.67 -19.15 5.33
N TRP A 192 -19.60 -19.38 6.25
CA TRP A 192 -20.11 -18.33 7.15
C TRP A 192 -19.05 -17.78 8.09
N LYS A 193 -18.12 -18.61 8.60
CA LYS A 193 -17.02 -18.12 9.46
C LYS A 193 -16.08 -17.21 8.68
N THR A 194 -15.83 -17.54 7.42
CA THR A 194 -15.05 -16.73 6.49
C THR A 194 -15.77 -15.42 6.19
N LEU A 195 -17.07 -15.47 5.87
CA LEU A 195 -17.89 -14.29 5.60
C LEU A 195 -17.99 -13.36 6.81
N LEU A 196 -18.20 -13.92 8.01
CA LEU A 196 -18.27 -13.16 9.26
C LEU A 196 -16.92 -12.52 9.62
N PHE A 197 -15.80 -13.21 9.38
CA PHE A 197 -14.47 -12.63 9.57
C PHE A 197 -14.24 -11.46 8.61
N PHE A 198 -14.47 -11.65 7.31
CA PHE A 198 -14.35 -10.57 6.32
C PHE A 198 -15.30 -9.40 6.64
N ALA A 199 -16.52 -9.69 7.11
CA ALA A 199 -17.47 -8.68 7.54
C ALA A 199 -16.95 -7.89 8.76
N CYS A 200 -16.48 -8.56 9.82
CA CYS A 200 -15.87 -7.89 10.98
C CYS A 200 -14.64 -7.06 10.59
N MET A 201 -13.84 -7.55 9.65
CA MET A 201 -12.63 -6.88 9.17
C MET A 201 -12.94 -5.61 8.37
N ILE A 202 -13.90 -5.70 7.44
CA ILE A 202 -14.41 -4.55 6.69
C ILE A 202 -15.07 -3.55 7.64
N LEU A 203 -15.86 -4.03 8.60
CA LEU A 203 -16.54 -3.19 9.56
C LEU A 203 -15.56 -2.48 10.50
N PHE A 204 -14.46 -3.13 10.89
CA PHE A 204 -13.37 -2.49 11.62
C PHE A 204 -12.68 -1.40 10.79
N LEU A 205 -12.36 -1.67 9.51
CA LEU A 205 -11.73 -0.69 8.62
C LEU A 205 -12.64 0.53 8.39
N VAL A 206 -13.91 0.29 8.08
CA VAL A 206 -14.92 1.35 7.87
C VAL A 206 -15.13 2.14 9.17
N PHE A 207 -15.21 1.46 10.32
CA PHE A 207 -15.39 2.14 11.60
C PHE A 207 -14.15 2.97 11.98
N SER A 208 -12.94 2.47 11.70
CA SER A 208 -11.70 3.21 11.95
C SER A 208 -11.57 4.46 11.06
N ASP A 209 -11.98 4.38 9.80
CA ASP A 209 -11.98 5.50 8.86
C ASP A 209 -13.08 6.53 9.23
N TRP A 210 -14.26 6.05 9.63
CA TRP A 210 -15.37 6.90 10.07
C TRP A 210 -15.08 7.57 11.43
N TYR A 211 -14.39 6.90 12.35
CA TYR A 211 -14.16 7.44 13.69
C TYR A 211 -13.18 8.62 13.71
N ASN A 212 -12.30 8.75 12.72
CA ASN A 212 -11.33 9.85 12.67
C ASN A 212 -11.44 10.71 11.40
N PRO A 213 -12.56 11.43 11.18
CA PRO A 213 -12.75 12.22 9.98
C PRO A 213 -11.91 13.52 9.97
N GLY A 214 -11.09 13.79 10.99
CA GLY A 214 -10.24 14.99 11.06
C GLY A 214 -11.02 16.31 11.10
N ASN A 215 -12.34 16.24 11.27
CA ASN A 215 -13.25 17.39 11.29
C ASN A 215 -13.02 18.20 12.57
N VAL A 216 -12.53 19.43 12.41
CA VAL A 216 -12.38 20.40 13.49
C VAL A 216 -13.19 21.65 13.19
N VAL A 217 -13.76 22.23 14.24
CA VAL A 217 -14.33 23.57 14.17
C VAL A 217 -13.26 24.55 14.63
N VAL A 218 -12.66 25.27 13.69
CA VAL A 218 -11.60 26.24 13.99
C VAL A 218 -12.28 27.55 14.43
N ARG A 219 -11.98 27.95 15.67
CA ARG A 219 -12.41 29.25 16.23
C ARG A 219 -11.29 30.26 16.09
N THR A 220 -11.50 31.28 15.27
CA THR A 220 -10.53 32.37 15.07
C THR A 220 -10.56 33.31 16.28
N ARG A 221 -9.44 33.93 16.66
CA ARG A 221 -9.38 34.95 17.74
C ARG A 221 -10.36 36.14 17.56
N LYS A 222 -10.90 36.33 16.36
CA LYS A 222 -11.91 37.33 16.00
C LYS A 222 -13.37 36.87 16.22
N GLY A 223 -13.60 35.66 16.74
CA GLY A 223 -14.93 35.12 17.03
C GLY A 223 -15.62 34.39 15.87
N GLU A 224 -14.96 34.23 14.73
CA GLU A 224 -15.49 33.48 13.57
C GLU A 224 -15.23 31.97 13.70
N GLU A 225 -16.25 31.17 13.42
CA GLU A 225 -16.19 29.71 13.42
C GLU A 225 -16.27 29.17 11.98
N PHE A 226 -15.33 28.30 11.59
CA PHE A 226 -15.48 27.54 10.35
C PHE A 226 -15.15 26.06 10.54
N ARG A 227 -15.90 25.21 9.83
CA ARG A 227 -15.64 23.77 9.78
C ARG A 227 -14.53 23.50 8.77
N ALA A 228 -13.51 22.77 9.20
CA ALA A 228 -12.40 22.38 8.36
C ALA A 228 -11.90 20.99 8.72
N VAL A 229 -11.24 20.33 7.77
CA VAL A 229 -10.52 19.08 8.01
C VAL A 229 -9.05 19.42 8.21
N VAL A 230 -8.45 18.99 9.33
CA VAL A 230 -6.99 19.13 9.53
C VAL A 230 -6.30 18.12 8.62
N LEU A 231 -5.64 18.63 7.57
CA LEU A 231 -4.91 17.78 6.63
C LEU A 231 -3.50 17.44 7.13
N GLN A 232 -2.85 18.39 7.81
CA GLN A 232 -1.47 18.22 8.26
C GLN A 232 -1.17 19.18 9.42
N GLU A 233 -0.72 18.63 10.55
CA GLU A 233 -0.22 19.38 11.70
C GLU A 233 1.31 19.34 11.67
N MET A 234 1.94 20.43 11.25
CA MET A 234 3.40 20.62 11.35
C MET A 234 3.66 21.69 12.40
N VAL A 235 4.77 21.59 13.14
CA VAL A 235 5.11 22.52 14.23
C VAL A 235 5.10 23.97 13.70
N GLY A 236 4.04 24.73 14.05
CA GLY A 236 3.87 26.15 13.70
C GLY A 236 3.03 26.47 12.45
N GLN A 237 2.48 25.47 11.74
CA GLN A 237 1.56 25.70 10.61
C GLN A 237 0.47 24.62 10.57
N TYR A 238 -0.79 25.07 10.53
CA TYR A 238 -1.96 24.20 10.40
C TYR A 238 -2.50 24.30 8.99
N ARG A 239 -2.46 23.23 8.20
CA ARG A 239 -3.19 23.20 6.92
C ARG A 239 -4.61 22.70 7.13
N PHE A 240 -5.55 23.60 6.92
CA PHE A 240 -6.99 23.35 6.96
C PHE A 240 -7.52 23.25 5.54
N GLN A 241 -8.38 22.27 5.29
CA GLN A 241 -9.23 22.25 4.10
C GLN A 241 -10.62 22.75 4.47
N LEU A 242 -11.08 23.82 3.82
CA LEU A 242 -12.37 24.44 4.12
C LEU A 242 -13.53 23.54 3.71
N GLU A 243 -14.45 23.24 4.63
CA GLU A 243 -15.71 22.54 4.31
C GLU A 243 -16.82 23.50 3.82
N GLN A 244 -16.66 24.80 4.08
CA GLN A 244 -17.61 25.87 3.72
C GLN A 244 -16.87 27.10 3.20
N ASP A 245 -17.55 27.94 2.42
CA ASP A 245 -16.98 29.19 1.91
C ASP A 245 -16.64 30.13 3.08
N TRP A 246 -15.41 30.65 3.10
CA TRP A 246 -14.92 31.51 4.18
C TRP A 246 -13.96 32.58 3.65
N MET A 247 -14.22 33.85 3.98
CA MET A 247 -13.38 35.02 3.60
C MET A 247 -12.97 35.06 2.11
N GLY A 248 -13.91 34.82 1.20
CA GLY A 248 -13.66 34.85 -0.25
C GLY A 248 -12.95 33.61 -0.82
N LYS A 249 -12.61 32.63 0.03
CA LYS A 249 -12.11 31.31 -0.37
C LYS A 249 -13.25 30.31 -0.48
N LYS A 250 -13.18 29.47 -1.51
CA LYS A 250 -14.25 28.50 -1.82
C LYS A 250 -14.07 27.20 -1.04
N LYS A 251 -15.17 26.49 -0.79
CA LYS A 251 -15.20 25.12 -0.29
C LYS A 251 -14.19 24.23 -1.02
N GLY A 252 -13.29 23.60 -0.26
CA GLY A 252 -12.23 22.74 -0.75
C GLY A 252 -10.85 23.42 -0.89
N GLU A 253 -10.74 24.75 -0.76
CA GLU A 253 -9.43 25.42 -0.73
C GLU A 253 -8.66 25.14 0.56
N GLN A 254 -7.33 25.03 0.41
CA GLN A 254 -6.41 24.87 1.52
C GLN A 254 -6.02 26.23 2.09
N VAL A 255 -6.10 26.36 3.41
CA VAL A 255 -5.68 27.56 4.16
C VAL A 255 -4.64 27.15 5.19
N THR A 256 -3.63 27.98 5.38
CA THR A 256 -2.52 27.77 6.33
C THR A 256 -2.58 28.82 7.43
#